data_AF-A0A9E3NBN8-F1
#
_entry.id   AF-A0A9E3NBN8-F1
#
_cell.length_a   1.000
_cell.length_b   1.000
_cell.length_c   1.000
_cell.angle_alpha   90.00
_cell.angle_beta   90.00
_cell.angle_gamma   90.00
#
_symmetry.space_group_name_H-M   'P 1'
#
loop_
_entity.id
_entity.type
_entity.pdbx_description
1 polymer ?
#
loop_
_entity_poly.entity_id
_entity_poly.type
_entity_poly.pdbx_seq_one_letter_code
_entity_poly.pdbx_strand_id
1 'polypeptide(L)'
;MRYRSARLDITGDGERTFAKAGQRPAISTRDVAEWLLLALIASVLVTVLVLGRITERLDYIVYDHALASAERPPPDDIVIVAIDNRSLEEIGRWPWPRRIHAQLLDHLAEARPRAVGYDVLFVDPSPDDALLAAAVRRNRTYLPLVIDVPGSNGAAYDIAKPSGPLAAAAAAMAQVNLHF
;
A
#
# COMPACT_ATOMS: atom_id res chain seq x y z
N MET A 1 34.63 -40.66 -81.34
CA MET A 1 35.43 -40.29 -80.13
C MET A 1 35.06 -41.26 -79.02
N ARG A 2 36.06 -41.85 -78.35
CA ARG A 2 36.00 -43.14 -77.62
C ARG A 2 35.01 -43.16 -76.44
N TYR A 3 34.13 -44.16 -76.45
CA TYR A 3 33.36 -44.66 -75.32
C TYR A 3 34.27 -45.59 -74.48
N ARG A 4 34.37 -45.37 -73.16
CA ARG A 4 35.13 -46.26 -72.25
C ARG A 4 34.20 -46.72 -71.13
N SER A 5 33.88 -48.00 -71.17
CA SER A 5 33.15 -48.79 -70.18
C SER A 5 33.96 -49.04 -68.91
N ALA A 6 33.31 -49.03 -67.74
CA ALA A 6 33.63 -49.85 -66.56
C ALA A 6 32.44 -49.78 -65.59
N ARG A 7 31.56 -50.77 -65.60
CA ARG A 7 31.52 -51.98 -64.75
C ARG A 7 30.77 -51.70 -63.43
N LEU A 8 29.52 -52.18 -63.41
CA LEU A 8 28.63 -52.32 -62.27
C LEU A 8 29.25 -53.32 -61.28
N ASP A 9 29.35 -52.96 -60.01
CA ASP A 9 29.59 -53.92 -58.93
C ASP A 9 28.42 -53.84 -57.95
N ILE A 10 27.76 -54.98 -57.78
CA ILE A 10 26.55 -55.16 -56.97
C ILE A 10 26.99 -56.08 -55.84
N THR A 11 27.16 -55.59 -54.61
CA THR A 11 27.20 -56.43 -53.39
C THR A 11 27.04 -55.56 -52.13
N GLY A 12 25.98 -55.84 -51.36
CA GLY A 12 25.84 -55.62 -49.90
C GLY A 12 25.85 -54.16 -49.43
N ASP A 13 25.24 -53.77 -48.32
CA ASP A 13 24.52 -54.44 -47.25
C ASP A 13 23.85 -53.30 -46.46
N GLY A 14 22.72 -53.58 -45.81
CA GLY A 14 21.94 -52.55 -45.14
C GLY A 14 22.57 -52.09 -43.85
N GLU A 15 22.81 -50.78 -43.69
CA GLU A 15 22.92 -50.18 -42.35
C GLU A 15 22.13 -48.88 -42.26
N ARG A 16 21.09 -48.96 -41.42
CA ARG A 16 20.32 -47.84 -40.89
C ARG A 16 21.26 -47.01 -40.01
N THR A 17 21.41 -45.72 -40.28
CA THR A 17 21.98 -44.79 -39.29
C THR A 17 20.91 -43.81 -38.84
N PHE A 18 20.34 -44.11 -37.67
CA PHE A 18 19.58 -43.16 -36.87
C PHE A 18 20.54 -42.13 -36.25
N ALA A 19 20.07 -40.88 -36.23
CA ALA A 19 20.38 -39.81 -35.28
C ALA A 19 21.82 -39.26 -35.18
N LYS A 20 21.95 -37.97 -35.49
CA LYS A 20 22.77 -37.06 -34.68
C LYS A 20 21.82 -36.14 -33.89
N ALA A 21 21.38 -36.64 -32.74
CA ALA A 21 20.69 -35.80 -31.76
C ALA A 21 21.60 -34.62 -31.39
N GLY A 22 21.03 -33.41 -31.37
CA GLY A 22 21.74 -32.16 -31.18
C GLY A 22 22.74 -32.22 -30.03
N GLN A 23 24.01 -32.03 -30.39
CA GLN A 23 25.10 -31.92 -29.44
C GLN A 23 24.87 -30.64 -28.64
N ARG A 24 24.37 -30.77 -27.41
CA ARG A 24 24.20 -29.63 -26.50
C ARG A 24 25.59 -29.02 -26.27
N PRO A 25 25.81 -27.71 -26.49
CA PRO A 25 27.10 -27.11 -26.25
C PRO A 25 27.46 -27.31 -24.76
N ALA A 26 28.63 -27.89 -24.51
CA ALA A 26 29.17 -28.03 -23.17
C ALA A 26 29.61 -26.63 -22.69
N ILE A 27 28.95 -26.11 -21.66
CA ILE A 27 29.25 -24.80 -21.10
C ILE A 27 30.67 -24.85 -20.51
N SER A 28 31.57 -23.99 -20.98
CA SER A 28 32.94 -23.92 -20.46
C SER A 28 32.95 -23.17 -19.13
N THR A 29 33.84 -23.54 -18.21
CA THR A 29 34.03 -22.82 -16.93
C THR A 29 34.45 -21.36 -17.14
N ARG A 30 35.03 -21.05 -18.30
CA ARG A 30 35.35 -19.67 -18.72
C ARG A 30 34.10 -18.87 -19.05
N ASP A 31 33.13 -19.47 -19.72
CA ASP A 31 31.85 -18.84 -20.04
C ASP A 31 31.08 -18.54 -18.75
N VAL A 32 31.06 -19.50 -17.80
CA VAL A 32 30.43 -19.29 -16.49
C VAL A 32 31.11 -18.17 -15.71
N ALA A 33 32.44 -18.10 -15.71
CA ALA A 33 33.17 -17.04 -15.03
C ALA A 33 32.91 -15.65 -15.64
N GLU A 34 32.78 -15.57 -16.96
CA GLU A 34 32.44 -14.33 -17.67
C GLU A 34 31.01 -13.86 -17.34
N TRP A 35 30.03 -14.77 -17.36
CA TRP A 35 28.66 -14.46 -16.95
C TRP A 35 28.56 -14.06 -15.48
N LEU A 36 29.33 -14.72 -14.59
CA LEU A 36 29.39 -14.35 -13.17
C LEU A 36 30.03 -12.98 -12.96
N LEU A 37 31.07 -12.65 -13.72
CA LEU A 37 31.72 -11.34 -13.64
C LEU A 37 30.78 -10.23 -14.13
N LEU A 38 30.08 -10.45 -15.24
CA LEU A 38 29.07 -9.51 -15.73
C LEU A 38 27.93 -9.31 -14.73
N ALA A 39 27.43 -10.39 -14.13
CA ALA A 39 26.42 -10.34 -13.10
C ALA A 39 26.92 -9.56 -11.87
N LEU A 40 28.16 -9.78 -11.44
CA LEU A 40 28.77 -9.07 -10.33
C LEU A 40 28.91 -7.57 -10.62
N ILE A 41 29.41 -7.19 -11.79
CA ILE A 41 29.57 -5.79 -12.20
C ILE A 41 28.21 -5.09 -12.25
N ALA A 42 27.20 -5.73 -12.85
CA ALA A 42 25.84 -5.20 -12.90
C ALA A 42 25.25 -5.03 -11.48
N SER A 43 25.44 -6.01 -10.60
CA SER A 43 24.97 -5.96 -9.21
C SER A 43 25.66 -4.85 -8.41
N VAL A 44 26.95 -4.65 -8.59
CA VAL A 44 27.72 -3.57 -7.93
C VAL A 44 27.25 -2.22 -8.45
N LEU A 45 27.04 -2.07 -9.76
CA LEU A 45 26.54 -0.84 -10.36
C LEU A 45 25.15 -0.47 -9.80
N VAL A 46 24.21 -1.41 -9.76
CA VAL A 46 22.88 -1.20 -9.16
C VAL A 46 23.00 -0.81 -7.69
N THR A 47 23.86 -1.49 -6.92
CA THR A 47 24.08 -1.18 -5.51
C THR A 47 24.62 0.24 -5.32
N VAL A 48 25.57 0.68 -6.15
CA VAL A 48 26.13 2.04 -6.10
C VAL A 48 25.08 3.09 -6.49
N LEU A 49 24.23 2.80 -7.49
CA LEU A 49 23.14 3.69 -7.89
C LEU A 49 22.10 3.87 -6.78
N VAL A 50 21.71 2.77 -6.11
CA VAL A 50 20.76 2.77 -5.00
C VAL A 50 21.36 3.48 -3.77
N LEU A 51 22.59 3.14 -3.36
CA LEU A 51 23.24 3.75 -2.20
C LEU A 51 23.64 5.21 -2.45
N GLY A 52 23.95 5.56 -3.69
CA GLY A 52 24.32 6.91 -4.08
C GLY A 52 23.15 7.89 -4.10
N ARG A 53 21.90 7.41 -3.94
CA ARG A 53 20.66 8.23 -4.00
C ARG A 53 20.51 9.04 -5.30
N ILE A 54 21.28 8.71 -6.35
CA ILE A 54 21.29 9.41 -7.64
C ILE A 54 19.96 9.16 -8.39
N THR A 55 19.27 8.04 -8.10
CA THR A 55 17.97 7.72 -8.68
C THR A 55 16.81 8.46 -8.03
N GLU A 56 16.94 8.98 -6.81
CA GLU A 56 15.81 9.56 -6.07
C GLU A 56 15.13 10.69 -6.83
N ARG A 57 15.91 11.51 -7.53
CA ARG A 57 15.35 12.59 -8.34
C ARG A 57 14.54 12.08 -9.52
N LEU A 58 14.97 10.97 -10.15
CA LEU A 58 14.20 10.33 -11.22
C LEU A 58 12.97 9.63 -10.65
N ASP A 59 13.10 9.00 -9.49
CA ASP A 59 12.01 8.33 -8.79
C ASP A 59 10.91 9.34 -8.43
N TYR A 60 11.26 10.53 -7.91
CA TYR A 60 10.28 11.59 -7.64
C TYR A 60 9.61 12.11 -8.90
N ILE A 61 10.35 12.31 -10.00
CA ILE A 61 9.75 12.77 -11.26
C ILE A 61 8.78 11.73 -11.81
N VAL A 62 9.16 10.44 -11.80
CA VAL A 62 8.30 9.35 -12.24
C VAL A 62 7.07 9.24 -11.33
N TYR A 63 7.26 9.36 -10.02
CA TYR A 63 6.20 9.33 -9.03
C TYR A 63 5.21 10.49 -9.20
N ASP A 64 5.70 11.71 -9.34
CA ASP A 64 4.87 12.91 -9.56
C ASP A 64 4.09 12.80 -10.86
N HIS A 65 4.72 12.31 -11.94
CA HIS A 65 4.01 12.06 -13.20
C HIS A 65 2.95 10.96 -13.08
N ALA A 66 3.26 9.87 -12.38
CA ALA A 66 2.29 8.82 -12.13
C ALA A 66 1.10 9.35 -11.31
N LEU A 67 1.37 10.16 -10.28
CA LEU A 67 0.35 10.75 -9.42
C LEU A 67 -0.52 11.75 -10.19
N ALA A 68 0.09 12.67 -10.94
CA ALA A 68 -0.60 13.64 -11.78
C ALA A 68 -1.46 12.95 -12.86
N SER A 69 -0.98 11.86 -13.44
CA SER A 69 -1.75 11.07 -14.42
C SER A 69 -2.92 10.31 -13.79
N ALA A 70 -2.86 10.07 -12.48
CA ALA A 70 -3.88 9.41 -11.69
C ALA A 70 -4.80 10.41 -10.94
N GLU A 71 -4.60 11.72 -11.12
CA GLU A 71 -5.45 12.73 -10.50
C GLU A 71 -6.89 12.54 -10.95
N ARG A 72 -7.75 12.31 -9.97
CA ARG A 72 -9.20 12.27 -10.15
C ARG A 72 -9.76 13.57 -9.58
N PRO A 73 -10.76 14.18 -10.24
CA PRO A 73 -11.43 15.32 -9.66
C PRO A 73 -11.97 14.93 -8.27
N PRO A 74 -11.83 15.84 -7.27
CA PRO A 74 -12.36 15.57 -5.95
C PRO A 74 -13.87 15.32 -6.04
N PRO A 75 -14.42 14.37 -5.26
CA PRO A 75 -15.86 14.13 -5.26
C PRO A 75 -16.61 15.36 -4.73
N ASP A 76 -17.69 15.75 -5.41
CA ASP A 76 -18.53 16.89 -5.01
C ASP A 76 -19.43 16.59 -3.79
N ASP A 77 -19.41 15.34 -3.31
CA ASP A 77 -20.27 14.82 -2.24
C ASP A 77 -19.51 14.51 -0.92
N ILE A 78 -18.27 15.00 -0.80
CA ILE A 78 -17.43 14.88 0.40
C ILE A 78 -17.11 16.27 0.94
N VAL A 79 -17.32 16.46 2.24
CA VAL A 79 -16.94 17.68 2.96
C VAL A 79 -15.97 17.31 4.08
N ILE A 80 -14.86 18.05 4.16
CA ILE A 80 -13.89 17.93 5.24
C ILE A 80 -14.13 19.06 6.23
N VAL A 81 -14.45 18.70 7.47
CA VAL A 81 -14.54 19.66 8.58
C VAL A 81 -13.22 19.65 9.32
N ALA A 82 -12.38 20.65 9.04
CA ALA A 82 -11.06 20.77 9.64
C ALA A 82 -11.14 21.48 11.01
N ILE A 83 -10.23 21.12 11.91
CA ILE A 83 -9.97 21.85 13.16
C ILE A 83 -8.68 22.63 12.94
N ASP A 84 -8.80 23.93 12.70
CA ASP A 84 -7.67 24.83 12.41
C ASP A 84 -7.50 25.89 13.50
N ASN A 85 -6.47 26.73 13.35
CA ASN A 85 -6.19 27.79 14.32
C ASN A 85 -7.38 28.74 14.51
N ARG A 86 -8.09 29.07 13.42
CA ARG A 86 -9.29 29.92 13.48
C ARG A 86 -10.38 29.28 14.32
N SER A 87 -10.61 27.97 14.14
CA SER A 87 -11.57 27.21 14.95
C SER A 87 -11.20 27.21 16.43
N LEU A 88 -9.91 27.10 16.75
CA LEU A 88 -9.42 27.16 18.14
C LEU A 88 -9.56 28.56 18.75
N GLU A 89 -9.41 29.61 17.95
CA GLU A 89 -9.64 31.00 18.38
C GLU A 89 -11.14 31.27 18.64
N GLU A 90 -12.02 30.74 17.80
CA GLU A 90 -13.47 30.97 17.89
C GLU A 90 -14.16 30.09 18.95
N ILE A 91 -13.80 28.80 19.05
CA ILE A 91 -14.46 27.81 19.92
C ILE A 91 -13.73 27.64 21.26
N GLY A 92 -12.41 27.77 21.24
CA GLY A 92 -11.54 27.64 22.40
C GLY A 92 -10.50 26.52 22.26
N ARG A 93 -9.72 26.34 23.33
CA ARG A 93 -8.55 25.47 23.34
C ARG A 93 -8.92 23.98 23.23
N TRP A 94 -8.14 23.25 22.43
CA TRP A 94 -8.17 21.79 22.34
C TRP A 94 -7.60 21.11 23.60
N PRO A 95 -8.08 19.92 24.04
CA PRO A 95 -9.19 19.16 23.48
C PRO A 95 -10.56 19.74 23.86
N TRP A 96 -11.48 19.74 22.90
CA TRP A 96 -12.84 20.22 23.12
C TRP A 96 -13.67 19.23 23.95
N PRO A 97 -14.61 19.72 24.78
CA PRO A 97 -15.50 18.84 25.52
C PRO A 97 -16.50 18.15 24.59
N ARG A 98 -17.02 16.97 24.96
CA ARG A 98 -17.86 16.14 24.07
C ARG A 98 -19.16 16.82 23.68
N ARG A 99 -19.66 17.76 24.49
CA ARG A 99 -20.79 18.64 24.13
C ARG A 99 -20.56 19.42 22.82
N ILE A 100 -19.34 19.86 22.52
CA ILE A 100 -19.03 20.59 21.28
C ILE A 100 -19.12 19.64 20.08
N HIS A 101 -18.57 18.43 20.22
CA HIS A 101 -18.69 17.40 19.17
C HIS A 101 -20.15 16.96 18.96
N ALA A 102 -20.96 16.90 20.02
CA ALA A 102 -22.38 16.60 19.91
C ALA A 102 -23.14 17.68 19.12
N GLN A 103 -22.86 18.96 19.43
CA GLN A 103 -23.44 20.10 18.70
C GLN A 103 -23.01 20.10 17.22
N LEU A 104 -21.74 19.78 16.93
CA LEU A 104 -21.26 19.63 15.56
C LEU A 104 -22.05 18.55 14.81
N LEU A 105 -22.22 17.37 15.40
CA LEU A 105 -22.99 16.28 14.79
C LEU A 105 -24.47 16.64 14.61
N ASP A 106 -25.05 17.41 15.51
CA ASP A 106 -26.43 17.87 15.38
C ASP A 106 -26.59 18.85 14.23
N HIS A 107 -25.62 19.77 14.05
CA HIS A 107 -25.64 20.67 12.91
C HIS A 107 -25.43 19.92 11.58
N LEU A 108 -24.50 18.96 11.54
CA LEU A 108 -24.29 18.11 10.36
C LEU A 108 -25.54 17.28 10.02
N ALA A 109 -26.33 16.87 11.02
CA ALA A 109 -27.55 16.10 10.81
C ALA A 109 -28.59 16.84 9.96
N GLU A 110 -28.60 18.19 9.99
CA GLU A 110 -29.49 19.02 9.17
C GLU A 110 -29.28 18.76 7.66
N ALA A 111 -28.03 18.52 7.26
CA ALA A 111 -27.65 18.21 5.88
C ALA A 111 -27.87 16.72 5.51
N ARG A 112 -28.24 15.86 6.47
CA ARG A 112 -28.47 14.42 6.29
C ARG A 112 -27.34 13.69 5.55
N PRO A 113 -26.09 13.76 6.05
CA PRO A 113 -24.97 13.08 5.42
C PRO A 113 -25.18 11.57 5.38
N ARG A 114 -24.69 10.91 4.32
CA ARG A 114 -24.74 9.44 4.21
C ARG A 114 -23.91 8.73 5.28
N ALA A 115 -22.82 9.37 5.72
CA ALA A 115 -21.92 8.90 6.76
C ALA A 115 -21.13 10.08 7.32
N VAL A 116 -20.68 9.97 8.57
CA VAL A 116 -19.72 10.90 9.19
C VAL A 116 -18.54 10.08 9.70
N GLY A 117 -17.31 10.47 9.34
CA GLY A 117 -16.09 9.88 9.89
C GLY A 117 -15.41 10.84 10.84
N TYR A 118 -14.93 10.34 11.98
CA TYR A 118 -14.08 11.10 12.90
C TYR A 118 -12.61 10.71 12.77
N ASP A 119 -11.75 11.71 12.76
CA ASP A 119 -10.31 11.57 13.00
C ASP A 119 -9.92 12.22 14.34
N VAL A 120 -10.69 11.87 15.39
CA VAL A 120 -10.49 12.34 16.77
C VAL A 120 -10.71 11.17 17.71
N LEU A 121 -9.71 10.86 18.54
CA LEU A 121 -9.81 9.79 19.52
C LEU A 121 -10.67 10.19 20.72
N PHE A 122 -11.50 9.24 21.12
CA PHE A 122 -12.46 9.39 22.19
C PHE A 122 -12.31 8.30 23.26
N VAL A 123 -11.06 7.92 23.54
CA VAL A 123 -10.70 6.77 24.38
C VAL A 123 -11.02 6.99 25.85
N ASP A 124 -10.77 8.19 26.37
CA ASP A 124 -11.00 8.52 27.77
C ASP A 124 -12.49 8.80 28.05
N PRO A 125 -13.07 8.19 29.10
CA PRO A 125 -14.43 8.48 29.52
C PRO A 125 -14.63 9.97 29.86
N SER A 126 -15.78 10.51 29.46
CA SER A 126 -16.18 11.89 29.74
C SER A 126 -17.63 11.95 30.25
N PRO A 127 -17.98 12.88 31.16
CA PRO A 127 -19.36 13.07 31.62
C PRO A 127 -20.36 13.28 30.48
N ASP A 128 -19.91 13.90 29.38
CA ASP A 128 -20.73 14.23 28.21
C ASP A 128 -20.81 13.08 27.17
N ASP A 129 -20.26 11.89 27.46
CA ASP A 129 -20.24 10.78 26.49
C ASP A 129 -21.63 10.30 26.10
N ALA A 130 -22.59 10.31 27.04
CA ALA A 130 -23.97 9.95 26.74
C ALA A 130 -24.63 10.93 25.76
N LEU A 131 -24.30 12.23 25.88
CA LEU A 131 -24.78 13.28 24.98
C LEU A 131 -24.21 13.10 23.57
N LEU A 132 -22.89 12.92 23.46
CA LEU A 132 -22.25 12.66 22.17
C LEU A 132 -22.73 11.33 21.56
N ALA A 133 -22.90 10.27 22.37
CA ALA A 133 -23.44 8.99 21.91
C ALA A 133 -24.85 9.12 21.32
N ALA A 134 -25.69 10.01 21.86
CA ALA A 134 -27.00 10.29 21.28
C ALA A 134 -26.89 10.94 19.89
N ALA A 135 -25.98 11.91 19.72
CA ALA A 135 -25.72 12.55 18.43
C ALA A 135 -25.08 11.58 17.41
N VAL A 136 -24.19 10.71 17.87
CA VAL A 136 -23.59 9.63 17.09
C VAL A 136 -24.64 8.63 16.61
N ARG A 137 -25.69 8.34 17.38
CA ARG A 137 -26.79 7.45 16.92
C ARG A 137 -27.72 8.09 15.90
N ARG A 138 -27.89 9.42 15.96
CA ARG A 138 -28.72 10.17 14.99
C ARG A 138 -28.09 10.22 13.61
N ASN A 139 -26.76 10.17 13.56
CA ASN A 139 -25.97 10.19 12.33
C ASN A 139 -25.37 8.80 12.08
N ARG A 140 -25.07 8.45 10.83
CA ARG A 140 -24.33 7.20 10.57
C ARG A 140 -22.83 7.46 10.79
N THR A 141 -22.41 7.52 12.06
CA THR A 141 -21.07 7.98 12.43
C THR A 141 -20.10 6.82 12.70
N TYR A 142 -18.91 6.92 12.12
CA TYR A 142 -17.79 6.00 12.26
C TYR A 142 -16.75 6.62 13.19
N LEU A 143 -16.37 5.89 14.24
CA LEU A 143 -15.43 6.38 15.24
C LEU A 143 -14.06 5.71 15.10
N PRO A 144 -12.96 6.43 15.36
CA PRO A 144 -11.63 5.87 15.27
C PRO A 144 -11.31 4.95 16.44
N LEU A 145 -10.51 3.92 16.18
CA LEU A 145 -9.79 3.13 17.16
C LEU A 145 -8.30 3.14 16.82
N VAL A 146 -7.46 2.90 17.81
CA VAL A 146 -6.01 2.72 17.60
C VAL A 146 -5.62 1.32 18.04
N ILE A 147 -4.63 0.76 17.33
CA ILE A 147 -3.98 -0.48 17.68
C ILE A 147 -2.53 -0.15 17.99
N ASP A 148 -2.12 -0.34 19.23
CA ASP A 148 -0.76 -0.07 19.70
C ASP A 148 0.07 -1.36 19.61
N VAL A 149 1.28 -1.27 19.04
CA VAL A 149 2.21 -2.39 18.86
C VAL A 149 3.63 -1.94 19.21
N PRO A 150 4.35 -2.59 20.14
CA PRO A 150 3.91 -3.74 20.94
C PRO A 150 2.85 -3.33 21.99
N GLY A 151 2.02 -4.28 22.39
CA GLY A 151 1.03 -4.07 23.44
C GLY A 151 1.65 -4.01 24.84
N SER A 152 0.87 -3.53 25.80
CA SER A 152 1.23 -3.44 27.21
C SER A 152 1.42 -4.82 27.82
N ASN A 153 2.24 -4.92 28.87
CA ASN A 153 2.41 -6.14 29.67
C ASN A 153 2.81 -7.40 28.85
N GLY A 154 3.55 -7.22 27.75
CA GLY A 154 3.99 -8.32 26.89
C GLY A 154 2.93 -8.83 25.90
N ALA A 155 1.81 -8.12 25.77
CA ALA A 155 0.84 -8.37 24.71
C ALA A 155 1.43 -8.04 23.33
N ALA A 156 0.97 -8.74 22.30
CA ALA A 156 1.37 -8.43 20.93
C ALA A 156 0.85 -7.06 20.46
N TYR A 157 -0.35 -6.69 20.92
CA TYR A 157 -0.99 -5.40 20.63
C TYR A 157 -2.02 -5.03 21.70
N ASP A 158 -2.31 -3.74 21.84
CA ASP A 158 -3.48 -3.22 22.56
C ASP A 158 -4.45 -2.53 21.59
N ILE A 159 -5.74 -2.50 21.93
CA ILE A 159 -6.74 -1.78 21.15
C ILE A 159 -7.37 -0.69 22.01
N ALA A 160 -7.08 0.56 21.67
CA ALA A 160 -7.71 1.73 22.25
C ALA A 160 -9.01 2.04 21.50
N LYS A 161 -10.14 1.65 22.10
CA LYS A 161 -11.49 1.93 21.57
C LYS A 161 -12.05 3.23 22.15
N PRO A 162 -13.04 3.85 21.48
CA PRO A 162 -13.83 4.91 22.09
C PRO A 162 -14.44 4.44 23.43
N SER A 163 -14.76 5.39 24.30
CA SER A 163 -15.42 5.09 25.57
C SER A 163 -16.72 4.30 25.37
N GLY A 164 -17.12 3.52 26.39
CA GLY A 164 -18.21 2.54 26.28
C GLY A 164 -19.49 3.05 25.61
N PRO A 165 -20.07 4.18 26.05
CA PRO A 165 -21.27 4.74 25.43
C PRO A 165 -21.09 5.10 23.94
N LEU A 166 -19.90 5.55 23.55
CA LEU A 166 -19.58 5.95 22.19
C LEU A 166 -19.31 4.76 21.29
N ALA A 167 -18.54 3.77 21.77
CA ALA A 167 -18.30 2.54 21.04
C ALA A 167 -19.61 1.79 20.75
N ALA A 168 -20.57 1.81 21.68
CA ALA A 168 -21.89 1.21 21.49
C ALA A 168 -22.81 2.02 20.54
N ALA A 169 -22.57 3.33 20.40
CA ALA A 169 -23.35 4.21 19.53
C ALA A 169 -22.85 4.24 18.09
N ALA A 170 -21.55 4.02 17.87
CA ALA A 170 -20.93 4.11 16.56
C ALA A 170 -21.53 3.11 15.57
N ALA A 171 -21.71 3.54 14.32
CA ALA A 171 -22.14 2.67 13.23
C ALA A 171 -21.11 1.58 12.93
N ALA A 172 -19.82 1.95 13.01
CA ALA A 172 -18.69 1.04 13.06
C ALA A 172 -17.48 1.76 13.66
N MET A 173 -16.42 1.01 13.97
CA MET A 173 -15.13 1.58 14.35
C MET A 173 -14.09 1.26 13.27
N ALA A 174 -13.20 2.19 12.99
CA ALA A 174 -12.14 2.04 11.99
C ALA A 174 -10.78 2.35 12.61
N GLN A 175 -9.75 1.61 12.20
CA GLN A 175 -8.39 1.90 12.63
C GLN A 175 -7.93 3.21 12.00
N VAL A 176 -7.37 4.09 12.82
CA VAL A 176 -6.62 5.26 12.38
C VAL A 176 -5.15 5.08 12.70
N ASN A 177 -4.29 5.68 11.88
CA ASN A 177 -2.86 5.62 12.07
C ASN A 177 -2.38 6.93 12.69
N LEU A 178 -2.01 6.90 13.97
CA LEU A 178 -1.39 8.02 14.66
C LEU A 178 0.10 7.75 14.79
N HIS A 179 0.88 8.26 13.83
CA HIS A 179 2.31 8.39 14.00
C HIS A 179 2.60 9.79 14.53
N PHE A 180 3.13 9.88 15.75
CA PHE A 180 3.64 11.12 16.34
C PHE A 180 5.15 11.22 16.15
#